data_AF-F5IXD8-F1
#
_entry.id   AF-F5IXD8-F1
#
_cell.length_a   1.000
_cell.length_b   1.000
_cell.length_c   1.000
_cell.angle_alpha   90.00
_cell.angle_beta   90.00
_cell.angle_gamma   90.00
#
_symmetry.space_group_name_H-M   'P 1'
#
loop_
_entity.id
_entity.type
_entity.pdbx_description
1 polymer ?
#
loop_
_entity_poly.entity_id
_entity_poly.type
_entity_poly.pdbx_seq_one_letter_code
_entity_poly.pdbx_strand_id
1 'polypeptide(L)' 'MPAKSEKQRRLMGAALAYKRGETKNVSNEIKKIADSMTEKELEDFASKPISNKKGKK' A
#
# COMPACT_ATOMS: atom_id res chain seq x y z
N MET A 1 12.37 -11.39 10.07
CA MET A 1 12.58 -10.21 9.22
C MET A 1 11.30 -9.39 9.26
N PRO A 2 11.29 -8.13 9.73
CA PRO A 2 10.06 -7.36 9.66
C PRO A 2 9.69 -7.19 8.19
N ALA A 3 8.43 -7.48 7.89
CA ALA A 3 7.82 -7.50 6.57
C ALA A 3 8.23 -6.31 5.70
N LYS A 4 8.38 -6.56 4.37
CA LYS A 4 8.41 -5.58 3.26
C LYS A 4 9.02 -4.22 3.65
N SER A 5 10.27 -3.97 3.22
CA SER A 5 11.04 -2.73 3.45
C SER A 5 10.15 -1.50 3.68
N GLU A 6 10.41 -0.72 4.72
CA GLU A 6 9.62 0.48 5.05
C GLU A 6 9.40 1.40 3.85
N LYS A 7 10.40 1.48 2.96
CA LYS A 7 10.32 2.18 1.67
C LYS A 7 9.19 1.66 0.79
N GLN A 8 9.04 0.34 0.66
CA GLN A 8 7.97 -0.30 -0.09
C GLN A 8 6.61 -0.06 0.58
N ARG A 9 6.51 -0.13 1.90
CA ARG A 9 5.25 0.19 2.61
C ARG A 9 4.79 1.62 2.33
N ARG A 10 5.71 2.58 2.35
CA ARG A 10 5.44 3.98 2.00
C ARG A 10 5.04 4.13 0.52
N LEU A 11 5.72 3.43 -0.39
CA LEU A 11 5.40 3.42 -1.82
C LEU A 11 3.97 2.92 -2.08
N MET A 12 3.57 1.85 -1.40
CA MET A 12 2.23 1.25 -1.51
C MET A 12 1.17 2.17 -0.91
N GLY A 13 1.47 2.85 0.20
CA GLY A 13 0.59 3.86 0.78
C GLY A 13 0.39 5.08 -0.14
N ALA A 14 1.45 5.54 -0.82
CA ALA A 14 1.34 6.62 -1.79
C ALA A 14 0.53 6.20 -3.03
N ALA A 15 0.68 4.95 -3.48
CA ALA A 15 -0.11 4.40 -4.59
C ALA A 15 -1.60 4.29 -4.22
N LEU A 16 -1.91 3.88 -2.99
CA LEU A 16 -3.27 3.86 -2.47
C LEU A 16 -3.90 5.26 -2.45
N ALA A 17 -3.18 6.25 -1.93
CA ALA A 17 -3.64 7.64 -1.88
C ALA A 17 -3.84 8.23 -3.29
N TYR A 18 -3.02 7.84 -4.26
CA TYR A 18 -3.22 8.20 -5.66
C TYR A 18 -4.49 7.58 -6.25
N LYS A 19 -4.69 6.28 -6.00
CA LYS A 19 -5.86 5.54 -6.49
C LYS A 19 -7.18 6.09 -5.93
N ARG A 20 -7.19 6.49 -4.66
CA ARG A 20 -8.33 7.15 -3.99
C ARG A 20 -8.57 8.60 -4.43
N GLY A 21 -7.64 9.19 -5.19
CA GLY A 21 -7.70 10.58 -5.62
C GLY A 21 -7.32 11.60 -4.54
N GLU A 22 -6.79 11.15 -3.39
CA GLU A 22 -6.30 12.00 -2.30
C GLU A 22 -5.01 12.74 -2.70
N THR A 23 -4.18 12.10 -3.54
CA THR A 23 -2.96 12.70 -4.09
C THR A 23 -2.95 12.55 -5.61
N LYS A 24 -2.59 13.61 -6.34
CA LYS A 24 -2.53 13.58 -7.81
C LYS A 24 -1.11 13.67 -8.35
N ASN A 25 -0.17 14.12 -7.53
CA ASN A 25 1.22 14.30 -7.89
C ASN A 25 2.10 13.22 -7.25
N VAL A 26 2.24 12.11 -7.96
CA VAL A 26 3.08 10.97 -7.53
C VAL A 26 4.00 10.54 -8.68
N SER A 27 5.11 9.91 -8.33
CA SER A 27 6.07 9.37 -9.30
C SER A 27 5.41 8.38 -10.27
N ASN A 28 5.93 8.27 -11.49
CA ASN A 28 5.42 7.33 -12.49
C ASN A 28 5.42 5.87 -12.00
N GLU A 29 6.37 5.50 -11.14
CA GLU A 29 6.39 4.19 -10.49
C GLU A 29 5.14 3.97 -9.62
N ILE A 30 4.74 4.97 -8.83
CA ILE A 30 3.57 4.92 -7.95
C ILE A 30 2.28 4.80 -8.78
N LYS A 31 2.20 5.52 -9.91
CA LYS A 31 1.07 5.40 -10.85
C LYS A 31 0.95 3.97 -11.38
N LYS A 32 2.04 3.40 -11.90
CA LYS A 32 2.06 2.01 -12.38
C LYS A 32 1.63 1.00 -11.32
N ILE A 33 2.06 1.20 -10.08
CA ILE A 33 1.68 0.35 -8.95
C ILE A 33 0.19 0.49 -8.63
N ALA A 34 -0.33 1.72 -8.62
CA ALA A 34 -1.75 2.00 -8.41
C ALA A 34 -2.63 1.41 -9.52
N ASP A 35 -2.16 1.43 -10.77
CA ASP A 35 -2.85 0.81 -11.91
C ASP A 35 -2.79 -0.72 -11.85
N SER A 36 -1.68 -1.30 -11.39
CA SER A 36 -1.45 -2.75 -11.40
C SER A 36 -2.04 -3.50 -10.19
N MET A 37 -2.38 -2.82 -9.10
CA MET A 37 -2.88 -3.43 -7.86
C MET A 37 -4.22 -2.83 -7.45
N THR A 38 -5.10 -3.60 -6.81
CA THR A 38 -6.37 -3.08 -6.28
C THR A 38 -6.16 -2.23 -5.03
N GLU A 39 -7.13 -1.37 -4.69
CA GLU A 39 -7.06 -0.54 -3.48
C GLU A 39 -6.84 -1.38 -2.21
N LYS A 40 -7.54 -2.52 -2.10
CA LYS A 40 -7.41 -3.42 -0.95
C LYS A 40 -6.02 -4.06 -0.86
N GLU A 41 -5.43 -4.42 -1.99
CA GLU A 41 -4.06 -4.93 -2.00
C GLU A 41 -3.09 -3.83 -1.59
N LEU A 42 -3.18 -2.62 -2.16
CA LEU A 42 -2.31 -1.51 -1.77
C LEU A 42 -2.44 -1.20 -0.27
N GLU A 43 -3.64 -1.28 0.29
CA GLU A 43 -3.92 -1.12 1.72
C GLU A 43 -3.30 -2.24 2.57
N ASP A 44 -3.37 -3.51 2.15
CA ASP A 44 -2.74 -4.63 2.84
C ASP A 44 -1.21 -4.53 2.81
N PHE A 45 -0.65 -4.10 1.68
CA PHE A 45 0.79 -3.87 1.51
C PHE A 45 1.29 -2.62 2.25
N ALA A 46 0.46 -1.57 2.37
CA ALA A 46 0.76 -0.33 3.08
C ALA A 46 0.52 -0.46 4.60
N SER A 47 -0.35 -1.37 5.02
CA SER A 47 -0.58 -1.66 6.43
C SER A 47 0.67 -2.25 7.05
N LYS A 48 1.02 -1.79 8.26
CA LYS A 48 2.03 -2.52 9.06
C LYS A 48 1.50 -3.94 9.24
N PRO A 49 2.35 -4.99 9.23
CA PRO A 49 1.91 -6.29 9.71
C PRO A 49 1.38 -6.08 11.13
N ILE A 50 0.06 -6.15 11.29
CA ILE A 50 -0.55 -6.11 12.60
C ILE A 50 -0.13 -7.44 13.20
N SER A 51 0.88 -7.42 14.07
CA SER A 51 1.42 -8.62 14.73
C SER A 51 0.40 -9.36 15.62
N ASN A 52 -0.90 -9.06 15.51
CA ASN A 52 -2.00 -9.76 16.18
C ASN A 52 -3.34 -9.40 15.53
N LYS A 53 -3.76 -10.13 14.51
CA LYS A 53 -5.18 -10.42 14.27
C LYS A 53 -5.33 -11.90 13.87
N LYS A 54 -4.96 -12.78 14.80
CA LYS A 54 -5.65 -14.06 14.94
C LYS A 54 -7.09 -13.73 15.37
N GLY A 55 -8.07 -14.26 14.65
CA GLY A 55 -9.47 -14.21 15.08
C GLY A 55 -10.42 -13.62 14.04
N LYS A 56 -10.60 -14.32 12.92
CA LYS A 56 -11.94 -14.51 12.35
C LYS A 56 -12.16 -16.01 12.21
N LYS A 57 -12.67 -16.60 13.29
CA LYS A 57 -13.45 -17.83 13.27
C LYS A 57 -14.90 -17.40 13.49
#